data_AF-A0A1H9ZH70-F1
#
_entry.id   AF-A0A1H9ZH70-F1
#
_cell.length_a   1.000
_cell.length_b   1.000
_cell.length_c   1.000
_cell.angle_alpha   90.00
_cell.angle_beta   90.00
_cell.angle_gamma   90.00
#
_symmetry.space_group_name_H-M   'P 1'
#
loop_
_entity.id
_entity.type
_entity.pdbx_description
1 polymer ?
#
loop_
_entity_poly.entity_id
_entity_poly.type
_entity_poly.pdbx_seq_one_letter_code
_entity_poly.pdbx_strand_id
1 'polypeptide(L)'
;MSVPDPRNSQYRPFRAATYGTYLVLVTAFCLWLIVNVSRSVAAMTPERLPAASEVLSYGECLQGAQRLWTELETEREMLVRASESAPRDVDQQWMRVRTGWLEKLRMQESQCALGSRDRSELRTVFRRLDEVQDLYTIHAVQYAGEVGGAVDALQSAFAAARLKNSPRSP
;
A
#
# COMPACT_ATOMS: atom_id res chain seq x y z
N MET A 1 6.27 -2.64 -65.88
CA MET A 1 5.67 -2.24 -64.60
C MET A 1 6.66 -1.35 -63.88
N SER A 2 6.39 -0.05 -63.80
CA SER A 2 7.26 0.93 -63.13
C SER A 2 7.17 0.75 -61.61
N VAL A 3 8.32 0.52 -60.98
CA VAL A 3 8.46 0.48 -59.52
C VAL A 3 8.07 1.85 -58.97
N PRO A 4 7.16 1.97 -57.98
CA PRO A 4 6.75 3.26 -57.45
C PRO A 4 7.94 3.99 -56.82
N ASP A 5 8.21 5.22 -57.27
CA ASP A 5 9.28 6.07 -56.75
C ASP A 5 8.98 6.48 -55.29
N PRO A 6 9.86 6.18 -54.31
CA PRO A 6 9.65 6.51 -52.90
C PRO A 6 9.58 8.03 -52.61
N ARG A 7 9.93 8.88 -53.58
CA ARG A 7 9.92 10.36 -53.47
C ARG A 7 8.64 11.04 -53.96
N ASN A 8 7.59 10.30 -54.31
CA ASN A 8 6.38 10.91 -54.87
C ASN A 8 5.66 11.81 -53.83
N SER A 9 5.70 13.13 -54.03
CA SER A 9 5.22 14.16 -53.08
C SER A 9 3.71 14.13 -52.83
N GLN A 10 2.97 13.53 -53.77
CA GLN A 10 1.52 13.43 -53.76
C GLN A 10 0.96 12.65 -52.54
N TYR A 11 1.75 11.74 -51.96
CA TYR A 11 1.34 10.94 -50.79
C TYR A 11 1.90 11.44 -49.45
N ARG A 12 2.74 12.49 -49.45
CA ARG A 12 3.26 13.10 -48.20
C ARG A 12 2.17 13.60 -47.25
N PRO A 13 1.12 14.34 -47.68
CA PRO A 13 0.09 14.80 -46.75
C PRO A 13 -0.70 13.64 -46.16
N PHE A 14 -0.97 12.59 -46.96
CA PHE A 14 -1.65 11.39 -46.47
C PHE A 14 -0.81 10.64 -45.45
N ARG A 15 0.48 10.41 -45.72
CA ARG A 15 1.42 9.80 -44.75
C ARG A 15 1.55 10.63 -43.48
N ALA A 16 1.68 11.95 -43.60
CA ALA A 16 1.76 12.86 -42.46
C ALA A 16 0.47 12.82 -41.62
N ALA A 17 -0.70 12.78 -42.26
CA ALA A 17 -1.98 12.63 -41.59
C ALA A 17 -2.08 11.27 -40.88
N THR A 18 -1.70 10.16 -41.53
CA THR A 18 -1.71 8.84 -40.88
C THR A 18 -0.77 8.79 -39.68
N TYR A 19 0.45 9.31 -39.79
CA TYR A 19 1.38 9.38 -38.65
C TYR A 19 0.87 10.30 -37.54
N GLY A 20 0.27 11.44 -37.89
CA GLY A 20 -0.35 12.34 -36.93
C GLY A 20 -1.48 11.68 -36.16
N THR A 21 -2.41 11.02 -36.86
CA THR A 21 -3.52 10.28 -36.23
C THR A 21 -3.01 9.14 -35.37
N TYR A 22 -2.01 8.38 -35.83
CA TYR A 22 -1.38 7.33 -35.03
C TYR A 22 -0.78 7.89 -33.74
N LEU A 23 -0.02 8.99 -33.82
CA LEU A 23 0.56 9.64 -32.64
C LEU A 23 -0.51 10.14 -31.67
N VAL A 24 -1.60 10.73 -32.17
CA VAL A 24 -2.72 11.18 -31.33
C VAL A 24 -3.39 9.99 -30.63
N LEU A 25 -3.64 8.89 -31.34
CA LEU A 25 -4.25 7.69 -30.76
C LEU A 25 -3.35 7.04 -29.72
N VAL A 26 -2.06 6.90 -30.01
CA VAL A 26 -1.07 6.34 -29.07
C VAL A 26 -0.95 7.23 -27.84
N THR A 27 -0.82 8.54 -28.01
CA THR A 27 -0.72 9.46 -26.87
C THR A 27 -1.99 9.46 -26.02
N ALA A 28 -3.17 9.48 -26.64
CA ALA A 28 -4.44 9.36 -25.93
C ALA A 28 -4.56 8.03 -25.18
N PHE A 29 -4.16 6.92 -25.80
CA PHE A 29 -4.15 5.60 -25.16
C PHE A 29 -3.18 5.54 -23.99
N CYS A 30 -1.97 6.08 -24.14
CA CYS A 30 -0.99 6.16 -23.05
C CYS A 30 -1.51 7.02 -21.89
N LEU A 31 -2.08 8.19 -22.16
CA LEU A 31 -2.67 9.04 -21.13
C LEU A 31 -3.83 8.35 -20.42
N TRP A 32 -4.69 7.65 -21.18
CA TRP A 32 -5.79 6.87 -20.61
C TRP A 32 -5.29 5.76 -19.70
N LEU A 33 -4.26 5.02 -20.11
CA LEU A 33 -3.60 4.02 -19.27
C LEU A 33 -2.99 4.64 -18.01
N ILE A 34 -2.25 5.75 -18.14
CA ILE A 34 -1.66 6.45 -16.99
C ILE A 34 -2.74 6.85 -16.00
N VAL A 35 -3.85 7.44 -16.44
CA VAL A 35 -4.95 7.85 -15.56
C VAL A 35 -5.58 6.64 -14.87
N ASN A 36 -5.87 5.56 -15.59
CA ASN A 36 -6.49 4.37 -14.99
C ASN A 36 -5.58 3.67 -13.99
N VAL A 37 -4.31 3.48 -14.35
CA VAL A 37 -3.32 2.89 -13.44
C VAL A 37 -3.13 3.78 -12.23
N SER A 38 -3.01 5.10 -12.42
CA SER A 38 -2.85 6.04 -11.30
C SER A 38 -4.06 6.01 -10.36
N ARG A 39 -5.30 5.93 -10.89
CA ARG A 39 -6.51 5.78 -10.06
C ARG A 39 -6.56 4.44 -9.33
N SER A 40 -6.15 3.36 -10.01
CA SER A 40 -6.05 2.03 -9.42
C SER A 40 -5.04 2.01 -8.28
N VAL A 41 -3.85 2.58 -8.51
CA VAL A 41 -2.79 2.69 -7.49
C VAL A 41 -3.27 3.56 -6.33
N ALA A 42 -3.88 4.72 -6.60
CA ALA A 42 -4.41 5.60 -5.57
C ALA A 42 -5.47 4.89 -4.70
N ALA A 43 -6.35 4.10 -5.31
CA ALA A 43 -7.30 3.27 -4.57
C ALA A 43 -6.63 2.15 -3.75
N MET A 44 -5.43 1.70 -4.16
CA MET A 44 -4.65 0.68 -3.46
C MET A 44 -3.69 1.24 -2.40
N THR A 45 -3.44 2.54 -2.39
CA THR A 45 -2.55 3.22 -1.44
C THR A 45 -3.32 4.30 -0.69
N PRO A 46 -4.08 3.93 0.37
CA PRO A 46 -4.86 4.91 1.11
C PRO A 46 -3.94 6.00 1.68
N GLU A 47 -4.33 7.26 1.42
CA GLU A 47 -3.56 8.43 1.83
C GLU A 47 -3.49 8.54 3.36
N ARG A 48 -2.37 9.07 3.87
CA ARG A 48 -2.27 9.42 5.28
C ARG A 48 -3.18 10.59 5.58
N LEU A 49 -4.17 10.36 6.42
CA LEU A 49 -5.13 11.38 6.84
C LEU A 49 -4.48 12.39 7.80
N PRO A 50 -4.91 13.67 7.78
CA PRO A 50 -4.51 14.63 8.80
C PRO A 50 -5.03 14.19 10.18
N ALA A 51 -4.46 14.75 11.25
CA ALA A 51 -4.91 14.43 12.61
C ALA A 51 -6.42 14.71 12.77
N ALA A 52 -7.13 13.77 13.40
CA ALA A 52 -8.56 13.90 13.65
C ALA A 52 -8.85 15.04 14.65
N SER A 53 -10.07 15.59 14.62
CA SER A 53 -10.52 16.63 15.55
C SER A 53 -10.54 16.16 17.01
N GLU A 54 -10.85 14.88 17.23
CA GLU A 54 -10.78 14.23 18.52
C GLU A 54 -9.65 13.19 18.49
N VAL A 55 -8.68 13.37 19.39
CA VAL A 55 -7.48 12.54 19.45
C VAL A 55 -7.63 11.53 20.58
N LEU A 56 -7.45 10.25 20.25
CA LEU A 56 -7.47 9.16 21.22
C LEU A 56 -6.31 9.27 22.22
N SER A 57 -6.52 8.72 23.42
CA SER A 57 -5.47 8.63 24.42
C SER A 57 -4.34 7.70 23.98
N TYR A 58 -3.18 7.80 24.62
CA TYR A 58 -2.02 6.97 24.30
C TYR A 58 -2.34 5.46 24.46
N GLY A 59 -3.03 5.08 25.53
CA GLY A 59 -3.42 3.70 25.80
C GLY A 59 -4.41 3.15 24.78
N GLU A 60 -5.39 3.96 24.36
CA GLU A 60 -6.36 3.58 23.32
C GLU A 60 -5.67 3.38 21.97
N CYS A 61 -4.73 4.26 21.62
CA CYS A 61 -3.91 4.10 20.42
C CYS A 61 -3.07 2.83 20.43
N LEU A 62 -2.48 2.49 21.57
CA LEU A 62 -1.70 1.27 21.72
C LEU A 62 -2.59 0.01 21.62
N GLN A 63 -3.79 0.05 22.21
CA GLN A 63 -4.76 -1.02 22.09
C GLN A 63 -5.27 -1.18 20.64
N GLY A 64 -5.53 -0.05 19.96
CA GLY A 64 -5.91 -0.04 18.55
C GLY A 64 -4.82 -0.64 17.65
N ALA A 65 -3.56 -0.25 17.86
CA ALA A 65 -2.42 -0.85 17.18
C ALA A 65 -2.30 -2.36 17.43
N GLN A 66 -2.53 -2.81 18.67
CA GLN A 66 -2.52 -4.24 19.00
C GLN A 66 -3.66 -5.00 18.29
N ARG A 67 -4.85 -4.41 18.18
CA ARG A 67 -5.97 -5.00 17.42
C ARG A 67 -5.64 -5.12 15.94
N LEU A 68 -5.04 -4.08 15.35
CA LEU A 68 -4.58 -4.12 13.96
C LEU A 68 -3.54 -5.22 13.72
N TRP A 69 -2.62 -5.42 14.65
CA TRP A 69 -1.67 -6.53 14.61
C TRP A 69 -2.37 -7.89 14.61
N THR A 70 -3.30 -8.12 15.54
CA THR A 70 -4.01 -9.41 15.63
C THR A 70 -4.89 -9.68 14.41
N GLU A 71 -5.49 -8.63 13.85
CA GLU A 71 -6.29 -8.72 12.63
C GLU A 71 -5.41 -9.13 11.45
N LEU A 72 -4.24 -8.47 11.29
CA LEU A 72 -3.28 -8.78 10.23
C LEU A 72 -2.85 -10.26 10.27
N GLU A 73 -2.51 -10.77 11.46
CA GLU A 73 -2.06 -12.16 11.60
C GLU A 73 -3.18 -13.16 11.32
N THR A 74 -4.40 -12.85 11.77
CA THR A 74 -5.58 -13.69 11.50
C THR A 74 -5.87 -13.77 10.00
N GLU A 75 -5.89 -12.63 9.32
CA GLU A 75 -6.12 -12.56 7.87
C GLU A 75 -4.99 -13.27 7.10
N ARG A 76 -3.73 -13.09 7.52
CA ARG A 76 -2.59 -13.81 6.95
C ARG A 76 -2.79 -15.32 7.05
N GLU A 77 -3.13 -15.85 8.22
CA GLU A 77 -3.37 -17.29 8.40
C GLU A 77 -4.52 -17.80 7.51
N MET A 78 -5.61 -17.03 7.40
CA MET A 78 -6.74 -17.38 6.53
C MET A 78 -6.32 -17.43 5.06
N LEU A 79 -5.58 -16.42 4.59
CA LEU A 79 -5.14 -16.34 3.20
C LEU A 79 -4.09 -17.40 2.85
N VAL A 80 -3.18 -17.75 3.77
CA VAL A 80 -2.24 -18.86 3.59
C VAL A 80 -3.00 -20.17 3.39
N ARG A 81 -3.98 -20.47 4.26
CA ARG A 81 -4.82 -21.69 4.12
C ARG A 81 -5.66 -21.67 2.84
N ALA A 82 -6.19 -20.52 2.45
CA ALA A 82 -6.93 -20.35 1.21
C ALA A 82 -6.03 -20.59 -0.02
N SER A 83 -4.76 -20.20 0.08
CA SER A 83 -3.79 -20.39 -1.01
C SER A 83 -3.46 -21.85 -1.30
N GLU A 84 -3.51 -22.69 -0.27
CA GLU A 84 -3.32 -24.14 -0.40
C GLU A 84 -4.53 -24.82 -1.06
N SER A 85 -5.74 -24.28 -0.90
CA SER A 85 -6.99 -24.91 -1.33
C SER A 85 -7.57 -24.37 -2.64
N ALA A 86 -7.39 -23.09 -2.96
CA ALA A 86 -7.95 -22.45 -4.17
C ALA A 86 -7.04 -21.32 -4.70
N PRO A 87 -5.97 -21.63 -5.44
CA PRO A 87 -4.90 -20.68 -5.78
C PRO A 87 -5.29 -19.58 -6.78
N ARG A 88 -6.42 -19.70 -7.48
CA ARG A 88 -6.74 -18.84 -8.64
C ARG A 88 -7.04 -17.37 -8.31
N ASP A 89 -7.47 -17.09 -7.07
CA ASP A 89 -7.93 -15.75 -6.67
C ASP A 89 -7.16 -15.18 -5.45
N VAL A 90 -6.08 -15.84 -5.05
CA VAL A 90 -5.33 -15.54 -3.82
C VAL A 90 -4.73 -14.14 -3.87
N ASP A 91 -4.11 -13.77 -4.99
CA ASP A 91 -3.46 -12.46 -5.15
C ASP A 91 -4.47 -11.32 -5.04
N GLN A 92 -5.67 -11.49 -5.60
CA GLN A 92 -6.74 -10.49 -5.51
C GLN A 92 -7.32 -10.40 -4.08
N GLN A 93 -7.34 -11.52 -3.34
CA GLN A 93 -7.76 -11.53 -1.94
C GLN A 93 -6.72 -10.84 -1.05
N TRP A 94 -5.43 -11.13 -1.24
CA TRP A 94 -4.33 -10.42 -0.56
C TRP A 94 -4.40 -8.92 -0.78
N MET A 95 -4.62 -8.47 -2.02
CA MET A 95 -4.72 -7.04 -2.31
C MET A 95 -5.93 -6.39 -1.62
N ARG A 96 -7.09 -7.07 -1.57
CA ARG A 96 -8.28 -6.56 -0.86
C ARG A 96 -8.07 -6.45 0.65
N VAL A 97 -7.44 -7.46 1.24
CA VAL A 97 -7.10 -7.46 2.68
C VAL A 97 -6.10 -6.36 2.98
N ARG A 98 -5.05 -6.22 2.16
CA ARG A 98 -4.06 -5.13 2.28
C ARG A 98 -4.72 -3.76 2.30
N THR A 99 -5.54 -3.46 1.31
CA THR A 99 -6.16 -2.13 1.19
C THR A 99 -7.08 -1.84 2.36
N GLY A 100 -7.95 -2.80 2.72
CA GLY A 100 -8.88 -2.61 3.84
C GLY A 100 -8.15 -2.47 5.18
N TRP A 101 -7.08 -3.22 5.40
CA TRP A 101 -6.25 -3.10 6.59
C TRP A 101 -5.49 -1.76 6.65
N LEU A 102 -4.91 -1.32 5.52
CA LEU A 102 -4.22 -0.03 5.43
C LEU A 102 -5.18 1.15 5.66
N GLU A 103 -6.42 1.09 5.17
CA GLU A 103 -7.44 2.11 5.49
C GLU A 103 -7.68 2.23 6.99
N LYS A 104 -7.81 1.10 7.69
CA LYS A 104 -7.97 1.08 9.15
C LYS A 104 -6.71 1.61 9.86
N LEU A 105 -5.52 1.26 9.36
CA LEU A 105 -4.26 1.80 9.85
C LEU A 105 -4.24 3.34 9.72
N ARG A 106 -4.52 3.89 8.53
CA ARG A 106 -4.51 5.36 8.29
C ARG A 106 -5.54 6.10 9.15
N MET A 107 -6.71 5.50 9.37
CA MET A 107 -7.72 6.05 10.28
C MET A 107 -7.26 6.05 11.75
N GLN A 108 -6.56 5.01 12.18
CA GLN A 108 -5.98 4.97 13.52
C GLN A 108 -4.81 5.96 13.66
N GLU A 109 -3.96 6.10 12.65
CA GLU A 109 -2.87 7.09 12.64
C GLU A 109 -3.39 8.53 12.81
N SER A 110 -4.50 8.88 12.14
CA SER A 110 -5.11 10.20 12.27
C SER A 110 -5.72 10.43 13.65
N GLN A 111 -6.47 9.47 14.17
CA GLN A 111 -7.04 9.52 15.51
C GLN A 111 -5.97 9.55 16.60
N CYS A 112 -4.79 9.00 16.33
CA CYS A 112 -3.66 8.99 17.26
C CYS A 112 -2.74 10.19 17.15
N ALA A 113 -2.96 11.12 16.21
CA ALA A 113 -2.18 12.34 16.02
C ALA A 113 -0.66 12.09 16.13
N LEU A 114 -0.14 11.11 15.40
CA LEU A 114 1.23 10.61 15.52
C LEU A 114 2.33 11.64 15.18
N GLY A 115 1.96 12.83 14.69
CA GLY A 115 2.87 13.95 14.43
C GLY A 115 3.46 14.58 15.70
N SER A 116 2.84 14.41 16.87
CA SER A 116 3.36 14.95 18.13
C SER A 116 4.68 14.27 18.56
N ARG A 117 5.61 15.05 19.14
CA ARG A 117 6.87 14.52 19.69
C ARG A 117 6.63 13.54 20.85
N ASP A 118 5.57 13.74 21.63
CA ASP A 118 5.27 12.89 22.79
C ASP A 118 4.79 11.49 22.41
N ARG A 119 4.48 11.27 21.12
CA ARG A 119 3.97 10.01 20.57
C ARG A 119 4.98 9.30 19.65
N SER A 120 6.28 9.55 19.81
CA SER A 120 7.35 8.96 18.99
C SER A 120 7.37 7.42 18.98
N GLU A 121 7.03 6.80 20.11
CA GLU A 121 7.04 5.36 20.33
C GLU A 121 5.82 4.74 19.64
N LEU A 122 4.64 5.35 19.76
CA LEU A 122 3.47 4.99 18.97
C LEU A 122 3.74 5.14 17.48
N ARG A 123 4.36 6.24 17.03
CA ARG A 123 4.76 6.42 15.63
C ARG A 123 5.64 5.28 15.14
N THR A 124 6.55 4.81 16.00
CA THR A 124 7.41 3.67 15.68
C THR A 124 6.60 2.38 15.55
N VAL A 125 5.65 2.12 16.47
CA VAL A 125 4.74 0.96 16.38
C VAL A 125 3.96 0.97 15.07
N PHE A 126 3.29 2.08 14.75
CA PHE A 126 2.51 2.21 13.51
C PHE A 126 3.38 2.05 12.25
N ARG A 127 4.60 2.59 12.26
CA ARG A 127 5.54 2.37 11.15
C ARG A 127 5.92 0.90 11.00
N ARG A 128 6.21 0.19 12.11
CA ARG A 128 6.54 -1.23 12.07
C ARG A 128 5.36 -2.10 11.64
N LEU A 129 4.12 -1.71 11.98
CA LEU A 129 2.92 -2.38 11.49
C LEU A 129 2.81 -2.28 9.96
N ASP A 130 3.04 -1.08 9.39
CA ASP A 130 3.05 -0.85 7.93
C ASP A 130 4.14 -1.71 7.26
N GLU A 131 5.35 -1.74 7.82
CA GLU A 131 6.47 -2.55 7.31
C GLU A 131 6.18 -4.06 7.31
N VAL A 132 5.57 -4.60 8.38
CA VAL A 132 5.22 -6.03 8.44
C VAL A 132 4.10 -6.38 7.45
N GLN A 133 3.09 -5.51 7.32
CA GLN A 133 2.05 -5.68 6.31
C GLN A 133 2.66 -5.79 4.91
N ASP A 134 3.54 -4.85 4.55
CA ASP A 134 4.15 -4.81 3.23
C ASP A 134 4.91 -6.11 2.92
N LEU A 135 5.70 -6.60 3.90
CA LEU A 135 6.40 -7.89 3.82
C LEU A 135 5.47 -9.10 3.68
N TYR A 136 4.29 -9.08 4.32
CA TYR A 136 3.30 -10.14 4.12
C TYR A 136 2.69 -10.15 2.72
N THR A 137 2.65 -9.00 2.04
CA THR A 137 2.02 -8.88 0.72
C THR A 137 2.97 -9.03 -0.46
N ILE A 138 4.25 -8.71 -0.28
CA ILE A 138 5.28 -8.96 -1.29
C ILE A 138 5.71 -10.43 -1.13
N HIS A 139 4.91 -11.36 -1.68
CA HIS A 139 5.04 -12.82 -1.64
C HIS A 139 6.24 -13.38 -0.85
N ALA A 140 5.91 -13.99 0.30
CA ALA A 140 6.77 -14.55 1.34
C ALA A 140 7.84 -15.59 0.92
N VAL A 141 8.12 -15.80 -0.37
CA VAL A 141 9.21 -16.70 -0.83
C VAL A 141 10.55 -15.96 -0.96
N GLN A 142 10.56 -14.66 -1.32
CA GLN A 142 11.81 -13.91 -1.48
C GLN A 142 12.31 -13.27 -0.16
N TYR A 143 11.43 -13.00 0.80
CA TYR A 143 11.74 -12.27 2.03
C TYR A 143 11.39 -13.01 3.33
N ALA A 144 11.24 -14.34 3.29
CA ALA A 144 10.90 -15.16 4.46
C ALA A 144 11.83 -14.91 5.67
N GLY A 145 13.11 -14.62 5.43
CA GLY A 145 14.08 -14.30 6.46
C GLY A 145 13.92 -12.91 7.10
N GLU A 146 13.32 -11.95 6.38
CA GLU A 146 13.15 -10.57 6.86
C GLU A 146 11.90 -10.39 7.71
N VAL A 147 10.89 -11.23 7.47
CA VAL A 147 9.62 -11.23 8.23
C VAL A 147 9.87 -11.40 9.74
N GLY A 148 10.71 -12.37 10.13
CA GLY A 148 11.00 -12.63 11.54
C GLY A 148 11.59 -11.42 12.25
N GLY A 149 12.61 -10.80 11.64
CA GLY A 149 13.23 -9.58 12.18
C GLY A 149 12.27 -8.38 12.24
N ALA A 150 11.39 -8.24 11.26
CA ALA A 150 10.38 -7.18 11.26
C ALA A 150 9.32 -7.38 12.37
N VAL A 151 8.87 -8.62 12.58
CA VAL A 151 7.95 -8.96 13.68
C VAL A 151 8.62 -8.74 15.04
N ASP A 152 9.87 -9.16 15.21
CA ASP A 152 10.63 -8.92 16.45
C ASP A 152 10.80 -7.43 16.72
N ALA A 153 11.12 -6.65 15.68
CA ALA A 153 11.20 -5.20 15.78
C ALA A 153 9.85 -4.57 16.16
N LEU A 154 8.74 -5.07 15.62
CA LEU A 154 7.40 -4.65 15.99
C LEU A 154 7.09 -4.98 17.46
N GLN A 155 7.39 -6.19 17.92
CA GLN A 155 7.17 -6.59 19.32
C GLN A 155 8.02 -5.73 20.28
N SER A 156 9.26 -5.42 19.91
CA SER A 156 10.11 -4.51 20.68
C SER A 156 9.53 -3.09 20.75
N ALA A 157 8.92 -2.60 19.66
CA ALA A 157 8.27 -1.29 19.62
C ALA A 157 7.01 -1.27 20.52
N PHE A 158 6.21 -2.35 20.52
CA PHE A 158 5.09 -2.49 21.44
C PHE A 158 5.56 -2.50 22.90
N ALA A 159 6.64 -3.22 23.23
CA ALA A 159 7.19 -3.24 24.57
C ALA A 159 7.66 -1.84 25.02
N ALA A 160 8.40 -1.13 24.17
CA ALA A 160 8.84 0.24 24.45
C ALA A 160 7.64 1.20 24.64
N ALA A 161 6.62 1.08 23.79
CA ALA A 161 5.42 1.90 23.90
C ALA A 161 4.62 1.61 25.18
N ARG A 162 4.56 0.35 25.64
CA ARG A 162 3.93 -0.03 26.92
C ARG A 162 4.67 0.55 28.12
N LEU A 163 6.00 0.51 28.12
CA LEU A 163 6.82 1.08 29.20
C LEU A 163 6.56 2.58 29.39
N LYS A 164 6.34 3.31 28.29
CA LYS A 164 5.99 4.74 28.33
C LYS A 164 4.57 5.01 28.83
N ASN A 165 3.63 4.09 28.58
CA ASN A 165 2.24 4.22 29.03
C ASN A 165 2.04 3.80 30.49
N SER A 166 2.96 3.04 31.07
CA SER A 166 2.89 2.70 32.49
C SER A 166 3.06 3.97 33.33
N PRO A 167 2.14 4.26 34.27
CA PRO A 167 2.36 5.34 35.22
C PRO A 167 3.66 5.02 35.96
N ARG A 168 4.65 5.92 35.91
CA ARG A 168 5.81 5.84 36.80
C ARG A 168 5.26 5.78 38.23
N SER A 169 5.30 4.62 38.86
CA SER A 169 5.15 4.52 40.30
C SER A 169 6.30 5.32 40.93
N PRO A 170 6.00 6.26 41.85
CA PRO A 170 7.02 7.01 42.58
C PRO A 170 7.88 6.09 43.44
#